data_AF-A0A2J8KAX2-F1
#
_entry.id   AF-A0A2J8KAX2-F1
#
_cell.length_a   1.000
_cell.length_b   1.000
_cell.length_c   1.000
_cell.angle_alpha   90.00
_cell.angle_beta   90.00
_cell.angle_gamma   90.00
#
_symmetry.space_group_name_H-M   'P 1'
#
loop_
_entity.id
_entity.type
_entity.pdbx_description
1 polymer ?
#
loop_
_entity_poly.entity_id
_entity_poly.type
_entity_poly.pdbx_seq_one_letter_code
_entity_poly.pdbx_strand_id
1 'polypeptide(L)'
;DQSAINELMQMRLRSGGTEGLLAEKLEALITQTRAKQAATMSEVEWRGRTIPVKIDKVRIFLLGLADNEAAIVQAESEETKERLFESMLSECRDAIQVVREELKPDQKQRDYILEGEPGKVSNLQYLHSYLTYIKLSTAIKRNENMAKGLQRALLQQQPEDDSKRSPRPQDLIRLYDIILQNLVELLQLPGLEEDKAFQKEIGLKILVFKAYRCFFIAQSYVLVKKWSEALVLYDRVLKYANEVHSDAGAFKNSLKDLPDVQELITQVRSEKCSLQAAAILDANDAHQTETSSSQVKDNKPLVERFETFCLDPSLVTKQANLVHFPPGFQPIPCKPLFFDLALNHVAFPPLEDKLEQKTKSGLTGYIKGIFGFRS
;
A
#
# COMPACT_ATOMS: atom_id res chain seq x y z
N ASP A 1 -2.74 -11.38 50.24
CA ASP A 1 -2.93 -10.00 49.74
C ASP A 1 -3.06 -9.87 48.22
N GLN A 2 -2.26 -10.55 47.39
CA GLN A 2 -2.43 -10.49 45.92
C GLN A 2 -3.84 -10.88 45.42
N SER A 3 -4.48 -11.88 46.03
CA SER A 3 -5.87 -12.26 45.69
C SER A 3 -6.86 -11.12 45.90
N ALA A 4 -6.71 -10.35 46.98
CA ALA A 4 -7.60 -9.24 47.30
C ALA A 4 -7.43 -8.07 46.31
N ILE A 5 -6.21 -7.80 45.84
CA ILE A 5 -5.97 -6.79 44.80
C ILE A 5 -6.60 -7.21 43.48
N ASN A 6 -6.47 -8.48 43.09
CA ASN A 6 -7.09 -9.01 41.87
C ASN A 6 -8.62 -8.90 41.92
N GLU A 7 -9.24 -9.20 43.06
CA GLU A 7 -10.69 -9.05 43.24
C GLU A 7 -11.14 -7.59 43.14
N LEU A 8 -10.41 -6.66 43.79
CA LEU A 8 -10.69 -5.21 43.70
C LEU A 8 -10.54 -4.69 42.26
N MET A 9 -9.53 -5.17 41.52
CA MET A 9 -9.32 -4.81 40.12
C MET A 9 -10.43 -5.35 39.22
N GLN A 10 -10.92 -6.57 39.44
CA GLN A 10 -12.07 -7.09 38.72
C GLN A 10 -13.35 -6.30 39.03
N MET A 11 -13.56 -5.89 40.28
CA MET A 11 -14.68 -5.03 40.65
C MET A 11 -14.62 -3.66 39.95
N ARG A 12 -13.42 -3.06 39.84
CA ARG A 12 -13.18 -1.82 39.09
C ARG A 12 -13.55 -1.98 37.62
N LEU A 13 -13.13 -3.08 36.99
CA LEU A 13 -13.43 -3.38 35.57
C LEU A 13 -14.93 -3.57 35.34
N ARG A 14 -15.62 -4.31 36.22
CA ARG A 14 -17.07 -4.54 36.14
C ARG A 14 -17.90 -3.28 36.33
N SER A 15 -17.40 -2.30 37.08
CA SER A 15 -18.05 -1.01 37.26
C SER A 15 -17.88 -0.05 36.06
N GLY A 16 -17.25 -0.50 34.97
CA GLY A 16 -17.09 0.26 33.72
C GLY A 16 -16.25 1.54 33.84
N GLY A 17 -15.48 1.70 34.92
CA GLY A 17 -14.74 2.94 35.17
C GLY A 17 -15.63 4.19 35.27
N THR A 18 -16.87 4.04 35.71
CA THR A 18 -17.79 5.16 35.96
C THR A 18 -17.29 6.01 37.13
N GLU A 19 -17.18 7.33 36.91
CA GLU A 19 -16.87 8.28 37.99
C GLU A 19 -18.02 8.27 39.00
N GLY A 20 -17.69 7.93 40.24
CA GLY A 20 -18.65 7.81 41.32
C GLY A 20 -17.99 7.36 42.60
N LEU A 21 -18.68 7.59 43.72
CA LEU A 21 -18.17 7.33 45.07
C LEU A 21 -17.65 5.89 45.27
N LEU A 22 -18.20 4.92 44.53
CA LEU A 22 -17.77 3.51 44.57
C LEU A 22 -16.39 3.31 43.92
N ALA A 23 -16.15 3.93 42.74
CA ALA A 23 -14.88 3.81 42.03
C ALA A 23 -13.75 4.48 42.82
N GLU A 24 -14.00 5.66 43.41
CA GLU A 24 -13.05 6.35 44.27
C GLU A 24 -12.69 5.54 45.53
N LYS A 25 -13.68 4.89 46.15
CA LYS A 25 -13.45 4.01 47.30
C LYS A 25 -12.64 2.77 46.93
N LEU A 26 -12.92 2.15 45.78
CA LEU A 26 -12.15 1.02 45.27
C LEU A 26 -10.70 1.42 45.00
N GLU A 27 -10.47 2.57 44.37
CA GLU A 27 -9.11 3.11 44.15
C GLU A 27 -8.37 3.42 45.45
N ALA A 28 -9.06 4.01 46.44
CA ALA A 28 -8.48 4.27 47.75
C ALA A 28 -8.05 2.96 48.44
N LEU A 29 -8.87 1.90 48.36
CA LEU A 29 -8.55 0.59 48.92
C LEU A 29 -7.38 -0.10 48.19
N ILE A 30 -7.33 -0.01 46.87
CA ILE A 30 -6.21 -0.52 46.06
C ILE A 30 -4.93 0.21 46.45
N THR A 31 -4.96 1.54 46.50
CA THR A 31 -3.82 2.39 46.87
C THR A 31 -3.35 2.09 48.30
N GLN A 32 -4.26 1.94 49.25
CA GLN A 32 -3.93 1.59 50.63
C GLN A 32 -3.29 0.21 50.75
N THR A 33 -3.77 -0.77 49.98
CA THR A 33 -3.20 -2.12 49.95
C THR A 33 -1.81 -2.12 49.33
N ARG A 34 -1.61 -1.38 48.25
CA ARG A 34 -0.30 -1.17 47.61
C ARG A 34 0.68 -0.45 48.53
N ALA A 35 0.23 0.54 49.30
CA ALA A 35 1.07 1.24 50.28
C ALA A 35 1.60 0.29 51.37
N LYS A 36 0.80 -0.68 51.82
CA LYS A 36 1.24 -1.72 52.77
C LYS A 36 2.31 -2.65 52.16
N GLN A 37 2.13 -3.03 50.90
CA GLN A 37 3.10 -3.88 50.17
C GLN A 37 4.37 -3.13 49.78
N ALA A 38 4.28 -1.82 49.52
CA ALA A 38 5.42 -0.97 49.18
C ALA A 38 6.50 -0.98 50.27
N ALA A 39 6.13 -1.20 51.53
CA ALA A 39 7.06 -1.26 52.65
C ALA A 39 8.10 -2.40 52.52
N THR A 40 7.78 -3.49 51.82
CA THR A 40 8.69 -4.64 51.64
C THR A 40 9.46 -4.61 50.31
N MET A 41 8.99 -3.84 49.33
CA MET A 41 9.72 -3.61 48.08
C MET A 41 10.84 -2.60 48.31
N SER A 42 12.08 -2.97 47.99
CA SER A 42 13.25 -2.08 48.10
C SER A 42 14.01 -1.88 46.77
N GLU A 43 13.75 -2.72 45.78
CA GLU A 43 14.46 -2.73 44.50
C GLU A 43 13.58 -3.19 43.34
N VAL A 44 14.00 -2.86 42.12
CA VAL A 44 13.39 -3.34 40.87
C VAL A 44 14.48 -3.73 39.89
N GLU A 45 14.28 -4.81 39.14
CA GLU A 45 15.19 -5.22 38.08
C GLU A 45 14.68 -4.72 36.73
N TRP A 46 15.54 -4.06 35.96
CA TRP A 46 15.22 -3.66 34.59
C TRP A 46 16.45 -3.76 33.68
N ARG A 47 16.27 -4.49 32.56
CA ARG A 47 17.31 -4.78 31.55
C ARG A 47 18.60 -5.35 32.19
N GLY A 48 18.45 -6.27 33.14
CA GLY A 48 19.57 -6.94 33.81
C GLY A 48 20.30 -6.10 34.85
N ARG A 49 19.77 -4.92 35.24
CA ARG A 49 20.30 -4.10 36.32
C ARG A 49 19.28 -3.96 37.44
N THR A 50 19.71 -4.24 38.67
CA THR A 50 18.93 -4.02 39.88
C THR A 50 19.04 -2.57 40.33
N ILE A 51 17.91 -1.92 40.53
CA ILE A 51 17.77 -0.51 40.86
C ILE A 51 17.15 -0.40 42.25
N PRO A 52 17.85 0.15 43.26
CA PRO A 52 17.25 0.41 44.55
C PRO A 52 16.20 1.52 44.45
N VAL A 53 15.00 1.27 44.98
CA VAL A 53 13.86 2.20 44.95
C VAL A 53 13.58 2.69 46.38
N LYS A 54 14.12 3.85 46.72
CA LYS A 54 13.96 4.45 48.06
C LYS A 54 12.68 5.29 48.19
N ILE A 55 12.11 5.73 47.08
CA ILE A 55 11.00 6.68 47.05
C ILE A 55 9.67 5.91 47.09
N ASP A 56 8.89 6.10 48.17
CA ASP A 56 7.62 5.41 48.43
C ASP A 56 6.63 5.54 47.27
N LYS A 57 6.49 6.74 46.71
CA LYS A 57 5.59 6.99 45.58
C LYS A 57 5.95 6.14 44.35
N VAL A 58 7.25 5.95 44.11
CA VAL A 58 7.74 5.13 42.99
C VAL A 58 7.49 3.64 43.27
N ARG A 59 7.69 3.19 44.52
CA ARG A 59 7.39 1.81 44.93
C ARG A 59 5.92 1.46 44.72
N ILE A 60 5.02 2.32 45.17
CA ILE A 60 3.57 2.15 45.01
C ILE A 60 3.20 2.05 43.53
N PHE A 61 3.73 2.94 42.68
CA PHE A 61 3.49 2.92 41.25
C PHE A 61 4.00 1.62 40.59
N LEU A 62 5.24 1.22 40.87
CA LEU A 62 5.84 0.03 40.26
C LEU A 62 5.13 -1.27 40.68
N LEU A 63 4.67 -1.36 41.93
CA LEU A 63 3.86 -2.51 42.40
C LEU A 63 2.54 -2.62 41.65
N GLY A 64 1.91 -1.49 41.32
CA GLY A 64 0.65 -1.46 40.58
C GLY A 64 0.79 -1.65 39.07
N LEU A 65 2.02 -1.66 38.55
CA LEU A 65 2.27 -1.61 37.11
C LEU A 65 1.67 -2.82 36.37
N ALA A 66 1.98 -4.03 36.83
CA ALA A 66 1.52 -5.26 36.19
C ALA A 66 -0.01 -5.40 36.25
N ASP A 67 -0.62 -5.05 37.38
CA ASP A 67 -2.08 -5.09 37.53
C ASP A 67 -2.76 -4.09 36.58
N ASN A 68 -2.22 -2.86 36.49
CA ASN A 68 -2.74 -1.83 35.60
C ASN A 68 -2.59 -2.24 34.12
N GLU A 69 -1.47 -2.85 33.73
CA GLU A 69 -1.29 -3.40 32.39
C GLU A 69 -2.29 -4.54 32.10
N ALA A 70 -2.51 -5.44 33.06
CA ALA A 70 -3.49 -6.50 32.93
C ALA A 70 -4.93 -5.94 32.79
N ALA A 71 -5.28 -4.91 33.57
CA ALA A 71 -6.59 -4.25 33.48
C ALA A 71 -6.83 -3.60 32.12
N ILE A 72 -5.81 -2.98 31.52
CA ILE A 72 -5.89 -2.41 30.16
C ILE A 72 -6.17 -3.51 29.12
N VAL A 73 -5.50 -4.66 29.24
CA VAL A 73 -5.70 -5.80 28.32
C VAL A 73 -7.09 -6.41 28.48
N GLN A 74 -7.58 -6.51 29.71
CA GLN A 74 -8.88 -7.12 30.03
C GLN A 74 -10.09 -6.20 29.76
N ALA A 75 -9.88 -4.89 29.62
CA ALA A 75 -10.97 -3.97 29.32
C ALA A 75 -11.59 -4.29 27.94
N GLU A 76 -12.91 -4.31 27.86
CA GLU A 76 -13.64 -4.57 26.61
C GLU A 76 -13.95 -3.27 25.86
N SER A 77 -14.38 -2.23 26.58
CA SER A 77 -14.72 -0.92 26.03
C SER A 77 -13.46 -0.09 25.72
N GLU A 78 -13.43 0.54 24.54
CA GLU A 78 -12.35 1.46 24.14
C GLU A 78 -12.30 2.69 25.07
N GLU A 79 -13.45 3.19 25.55
CA GLU A 79 -13.48 4.32 26.50
C GLU A 79 -12.84 3.95 27.84
N THR A 80 -13.11 2.73 28.34
CA THR A 80 -12.49 2.24 29.58
C THR A 80 -10.99 2.05 29.40
N LYS A 81 -10.54 1.53 28.25
CA LYS A 81 -9.10 1.44 27.93
C LYS A 81 -8.43 2.80 27.93
N GLU A 82 -9.05 3.79 27.29
CA GLU A 82 -8.50 5.15 27.23
C GLU A 82 -8.33 5.75 28.63
N ARG A 83 -9.35 5.63 29.50
CA ARG A 83 -9.25 6.09 30.90
C ARG A 83 -8.14 5.38 31.67
N LEU A 84 -7.99 4.07 31.51
CA LEU A 84 -6.93 3.30 32.18
C LEU A 84 -5.53 3.73 31.71
N PHE A 85 -5.34 3.96 30.40
CA PHE A 85 -4.09 4.51 29.88
C PHE A 85 -3.79 5.90 30.45
N GLU A 86 -4.80 6.77 30.54
CA GLU A 86 -4.63 8.12 31.08
C GLU A 86 -4.27 8.13 32.57
N SER A 87 -4.94 7.29 33.38
CA SER A 87 -4.61 7.07 34.80
C SER A 87 -3.16 6.63 34.95
N MET A 88 -2.76 5.58 34.23
CA MET A 88 -1.40 5.02 34.30
C MET A 88 -0.33 6.05 33.87
N LEU A 89 -0.60 6.82 32.80
CA LEU A 89 0.30 7.88 32.37
C LEU A 89 0.39 9.02 33.40
N SER A 90 -0.70 9.35 34.08
CA SER A 90 -0.72 10.36 35.12
C SER A 90 0.10 9.95 36.34
N GLU A 91 -0.16 8.74 36.86
CA GLU A 91 0.60 8.16 37.98
C GLU A 91 2.10 8.05 37.64
N CYS A 92 2.44 7.69 36.39
CA CYS A 92 3.81 7.61 35.95
C CYS A 92 4.50 8.99 35.88
N ARG A 93 3.82 10.03 35.36
CA ARG A 93 4.34 11.42 35.38
C ARG A 93 4.62 11.89 36.80
N ASP A 94 3.70 11.58 37.70
CA ASP A 94 3.78 11.87 39.12
C ASP A 94 4.99 11.19 39.80
N ALA A 95 5.26 9.94 39.47
CA ALA A 95 6.45 9.23 39.94
C ALA A 95 7.75 9.81 39.36
N ILE A 96 7.77 10.12 38.05
CA ILE A 96 8.91 10.75 37.37
C ILE A 96 9.23 12.10 38.01
N GLN A 97 8.22 12.91 38.35
CA GLN A 97 8.42 14.23 38.92
C GLN A 97 9.15 14.16 40.26
N VAL A 98 8.77 13.22 41.14
CA VAL A 98 9.44 13.04 42.44
C VAL A 98 10.90 12.60 42.25
N VAL A 99 11.17 11.65 41.34
CA VAL A 99 12.55 11.25 41.03
C VAL A 99 13.37 12.41 40.45
N ARG A 100 12.76 13.24 39.60
CA ARG A 100 13.41 14.41 39.00
C ARG A 100 13.77 15.46 40.04
N GLU A 101 12.92 15.65 41.06
CA GLU A 101 13.21 16.58 42.16
C GLU A 101 14.41 16.12 42.99
N GLU A 102 14.53 14.82 43.24
CA GLU A 102 15.69 14.21 43.91
C GLU A 102 16.97 14.23 43.05
N LEU A 103 16.85 14.29 41.71
CA LEU A 103 18.00 14.40 40.80
C LEU A 103 18.61 15.82 40.75
N LYS A 104 17.83 16.87 41.00
CA LYS A 104 18.30 18.27 40.97
C LYS A 104 19.51 18.56 41.89
N PRO A 105 19.54 18.09 43.16
CA PRO A 105 20.72 18.29 44.02
C PRO A 105 21.96 17.52 43.53
N ASP A 106 21.77 16.32 42.98
CA ASP A 106 22.83 15.43 42.48
C ASP A 106 23.53 16.02 41.23
N GLN A 107 22.79 16.78 40.42
CA GLN A 107 23.28 17.42 39.20
C GLN A 107 24.24 18.60 39.50
N LYS A 108 23.98 19.36 40.57
CA LYS A 108 24.86 20.46 41.01
C LYS A 108 26.20 19.97 41.58
N GLN A 109 26.26 18.75 42.10
CA GLN A 109 27.51 18.12 42.55
C GLN A 109 28.33 17.53 41.39
N ARG A 110 27.65 17.07 40.31
CA ARG A 110 28.30 16.51 39.11
C ARG A 110 28.99 17.56 38.23
N ASP A 111 28.50 18.80 38.20
CA ASP A 111 29.19 19.89 37.48
C ASP A 111 30.61 20.16 38.03
N TYR A 112 30.95 19.62 39.22
CA TYR A 112 32.28 19.72 39.82
C TYR A 112 33.19 18.50 39.57
N ILE A 113 32.66 17.39 39.05
CA ILE A 113 33.41 16.13 38.83
C ILE A 113 33.22 15.68 37.38
N LEU A 114 33.99 16.30 36.50
CA LEU A 114 34.21 15.84 35.13
C LEU A 114 35.12 14.61 35.19
N GLU A 115 34.55 13.42 35.02
CA GLU A 115 35.12 12.20 34.41
C GLU A 115 34.28 10.99 34.85
N GLY A 116 33.09 10.85 34.27
CA GLY A 116 32.35 9.59 34.28
C GLY A 116 32.55 8.88 32.95
N GLU A 117 32.87 7.59 32.95
CA GLU A 117 32.91 6.79 31.72
C GLU A 117 31.57 6.92 30.95
N PRO A 118 31.62 7.06 29.61
CA PRO A 118 30.40 7.07 28.79
C PRO A 118 29.57 5.79 29.07
N GLY A 119 28.27 5.97 29.33
CA GLY A 119 27.32 4.88 29.60
C GLY A 119 27.07 4.55 31.09
N LYS A 120 27.88 5.05 32.04
CA LYS A 120 27.65 4.80 33.48
C LYS A 120 26.80 5.90 34.13
N VAL A 121 25.49 5.67 34.20
CA VAL A 121 24.53 6.54 34.90
C VAL A 121 24.31 6.12 36.36
N SER A 122 24.03 7.09 37.26
CA SER A 122 23.69 6.79 38.66
C SER A 122 22.43 5.94 38.77
N ASN A 123 22.24 5.24 39.90
CA ASN A 123 21.03 4.45 40.12
C ASN A 123 19.76 5.30 40.04
N LEU A 124 19.81 6.54 40.54
CA LEU A 124 18.68 7.47 40.48
C LEU A 124 18.39 7.93 39.05
N GLN A 125 19.42 8.22 38.25
CA GLN A 125 19.26 8.55 36.83
C GLN A 125 18.73 7.36 36.04
N TYR A 126 19.21 6.14 36.34
CA TYR A 126 18.72 4.91 35.69
C TYR A 126 17.26 4.61 36.08
N LEU A 127 16.87 4.87 37.33
CA LEU A 127 15.47 4.80 37.77
C LEU A 127 14.58 5.80 37.00
N HIS A 128 15.05 7.03 36.81
CA HIS A 128 14.37 8.02 35.98
C HIS A 128 14.22 7.53 34.54
N SER A 129 15.27 6.95 33.95
CA SER A 129 15.22 6.35 32.61
C SER A 129 14.21 5.21 32.53
N TYR A 130 14.12 4.35 33.55
CA TYR A 130 13.13 3.27 33.62
C TYR A 130 11.69 3.79 33.67
N LEU A 131 11.41 4.75 34.55
CA LEU A 131 10.08 5.36 34.62
C LEU A 131 9.73 6.09 33.30
N THR A 132 10.71 6.75 32.68
CA THR A 132 10.52 7.39 31.38
C THR A 132 10.24 6.35 30.28
N TYR A 133 10.92 5.21 30.30
CA TYR A 133 10.64 4.07 29.43
C TYR A 133 9.19 3.58 29.60
N ILE A 134 8.72 3.41 30.84
CA ILE A 134 7.33 3.00 31.12
C ILE A 134 6.36 4.04 30.53
N LYS A 135 6.55 5.33 30.84
CA LYS A 135 5.70 6.43 30.32
C LYS A 135 5.60 6.38 28.79
N LEU A 136 6.74 6.30 28.10
CA LEU A 136 6.79 6.31 26.63
C LEU A 136 6.19 5.03 26.03
N SER A 137 6.48 3.87 26.63
CA SER A 137 5.91 2.59 26.20
C SER A 137 4.40 2.56 26.37
N THR A 138 3.87 3.06 27.49
CA THR A 138 2.43 3.22 27.70
C THR A 138 1.81 4.20 26.70
N ALA A 139 2.48 5.32 26.42
CA ALA A 139 2.00 6.27 25.41
C ALA A 139 1.98 5.67 24.00
N ILE A 140 2.97 4.85 23.63
CA ILE A 140 2.99 4.11 22.36
C ILE A 140 1.80 3.14 22.30
N LYS A 141 1.60 2.31 23.33
CA LYS A 141 0.48 1.36 23.41
C LYS A 141 -0.89 2.08 23.30
N ARG A 142 -1.07 3.21 23.99
CA ARG A 142 -2.30 4.03 23.89
C ARG A 142 -2.54 4.52 22.45
N ASN A 143 -1.52 5.13 21.83
CA ASN A 143 -1.65 5.66 20.48
C ASN A 143 -1.87 4.55 19.44
N GLU A 144 -1.28 3.38 19.65
CA GLU A 144 -1.52 2.21 18.80
C GLU A 144 -2.97 1.71 18.93
N ASN A 145 -3.50 1.63 20.15
CA ASN A 145 -4.90 1.27 20.38
C ASN A 145 -5.86 2.28 19.72
N MET A 146 -5.61 3.58 19.87
CA MET A 146 -6.37 4.62 19.18
C MET A 146 -6.27 4.52 17.64
N ALA A 147 -5.08 4.21 17.10
CA ALA A 147 -4.89 4.00 15.67
C ALA A 147 -5.68 2.78 15.18
N LYS A 148 -5.68 1.66 15.91
CA LYS A 148 -6.50 0.47 15.60
C LYS A 148 -7.99 0.79 15.62
N GLY A 149 -8.46 1.58 16.59
CA GLY A 149 -9.85 2.04 16.65
C GLY A 149 -10.23 2.91 15.44
N LEU A 150 -9.37 3.86 15.08
CA LEU A 150 -9.58 4.76 13.94
C LEU A 150 -9.54 4.00 12.60
N GLN A 151 -8.65 3.03 12.45
CA GLN A 151 -8.59 2.16 11.27
C GLN A 151 -9.86 1.31 11.13
N ARG A 152 -10.39 0.75 12.23
CA ARG A 152 -11.69 0.06 12.22
C ARG A 152 -12.82 0.98 11.78
N ALA A 153 -12.86 2.21 12.30
CA ALA A 153 -13.86 3.20 11.91
C ALA A 153 -13.75 3.61 10.43
N LEU A 154 -12.55 3.65 9.85
CA LEU A 154 -12.33 3.89 8.42
C LEU A 154 -12.81 2.74 7.53
N LEU A 155 -12.71 1.50 7.99
CA LEU A 155 -13.15 0.31 7.25
C LEU A 155 -14.67 0.09 7.36
N GLN A 156 -15.27 0.45 8.50
CA GLN A 156 -16.68 0.23 8.81
C GLN A 156 -17.61 1.35 8.31
N GLN A 157 -17.20 2.18 7.35
CA GLN A 157 -18.02 3.30 6.83
C GLN A 157 -19.48 2.87 6.59
N GLN A 158 -20.34 3.13 7.59
CA GLN A 158 -21.77 3.17 7.43
C GLN A 158 -22.13 4.58 6.97
N PRO A 159 -22.99 4.71 5.96
CA PRO A 159 -23.41 6.00 5.45
C PRO A 159 -24.51 6.57 6.36
N GLU A 160 -24.25 6.89 7.62
CA GLU A 160 -25.25 7.58 8.44
C GLU A 160 -24.60 8.51 9.48
N ASP A 161 -25.21 9.70 9.57
CA ASP A 161 -25.01 10.80 10.51
C ASP A 161 -24.01 11.91 10.09
N ASP A 162 -24.54 12.96 9.44
CA ASP A 162 -23.90 14.24 9.08
C ASP A 162 -23.28 15.00 10.27
N SER A 163 -23.47 14.52 11.51
CA SER A 163 -23.09 15.20 12.74
C SER A 163 -21.74 14.74 13.34
N LYS A 164 -21.12 13.66 12.85
CA LYS A 164 -19.77 13.21 13.29
C LYS A 164 -18.73 13.35 12.19
N ARG A 165 -17.62 14.03 12.51
CA ARG A 165 -16.45 14.15 11.62
C ARG A 165 -15.98 12.76 11.19
N SER A 166 -16.08 12.47 9.89
CA SER A 166 -15.61 11.23 9.32
C SER A 166 -14.12 11.05 9.61
N PRO A 167 -13.70 9.85 10.02
CA PRO A 167 -12.29 9.59 10.26
C PRO A 167 -11.53 9.76 8.95
N ARG A 168 -10.36 10.40 8.99
CA ARG A 168 -9.54 10.62 7.79
C ARG A 168 -8.17 9.96 7.93
N PRO A 169 -7.53 9.53 6.83
CA PRO A 169 -6.18 8.99 6.86
C PRO A 169 -5.15 9.92 7.51
N GLN A 170 -5.34 11.24 7.45
CA GLN A 170 -4.44 12.20 8.12
C GLN A 170 -4.45 12.07 9.64
N ASP A 171 -5.59 11.69 10.23
CA ASP A 171 -5.70 11.49 11.67
C ASP A 171 -4.86 10.27 12.11
N LEU A 172 -4.78 9.21 11.28
CA LEU A 172 -3.89 8.05 11.49
C LEU A 172 -2.41 8.43 11.36
N ILE A 173 -2.05 9.21 10.33
CA ILE A 173 -0.65 9.65 10.11
C ILE A 173 -0.12 10.36 11.36
N ARG A 174 -0.92 11.28 11.94
CA ARG A 174 -0.57 12.00 13.17
C ARG A 174 -0.30 11.06 14.34
N LEU A 175 -1.09 10.00 14.51
CA LEU A 175 -0.88 9.01 15.58
C LEU A 175 0.44 8.27 15.41
N TYR A 176 0.76 7.83 14.19
CA TYR A 176 2.02 7.16 13.91
C TYR A 176 3.22 8.10 14.05
N ASP A 177 3.09 9.39 13.74
CA ASP A 177 4.15 10.37 14.01
C ASP A 177 4.43 10.52 15.51
N ILE A 178 3.38 10.57 16.34
CA ILE A 178 3.54 10.60 17.81
C ILE A 178 4.21 9.32 18.31
N ILE A 179 3.81 8.15 17.81
CA ILE A 179 4.44 6.86 18.15
C ILE A 179 5.93 6.89 17.79
N LEU A 180 6.26 7.35 16.58
CA LEU A 180 7.64 7.43 16.11
C LEU A 180 8.47 8.42 16.95
N GLN A 181 7.90 9.55 17.34
CA GLN A 181 8.57 10.50 18.22
C GLN A 181 8.89 9.89 19.58
N ASN A 182 7.93 9.17 20.19
CA ASN A 182 8.15 8.47 21.45
C ASN A 182 9.22 7.38 21.34
N LEU A 183 9.26 6.63 20.22
CA LEU A 183 10.29 5.61 19.97
C LEU A 183 11.68 6.23 19.79
N VAL A 184 11.78 7.39 19.16
CA VAL A 184 13.05 8.11 19.05
C VAL A 184 13.51 8.61 20.42
N GLU A 185 12.59 9.10 21.27
CA GLU A 185 12.91 9.47 22.66
C GLU A 185 13.41 8.26 23.48
N LEU A 186 12.86 7.06 23.24
CA LEU A 186 13.34 5.83 23.88
C LEU A 186 14.81 5.51 23.57
N LEU A 187 15.28 5.77 22.35
CA LEU A 187 16.69 5.57 21.97
C LEU A 187 17.65 6.52 22.69
N GLN A 188 17.14 7.64 23.21
CA GLN A 188 17.90 8.71 23.88
C GLN A 188 17.92 8.57 25.41
N LEU A 189 17.40 7.46 25.95
CA LEU A 189 17.35 7.26 27.40
C LEU A 189 18.75 7.05 28.00
N PRO A 190 19.15 7.85 29.01
CA PRO A 190 20.46 7.72 29.63
C PRO A 190 20.67 6.36 30.29
N GLY A 191 21.79 5.72 29.97
CA GLY A 191 22.19 4.40 30.48
C GLY A 191 21.78 3.23 29.59
N LEU A 192 21.20 3.48 28.42
CA LEU A 192 20.84 2.46 27.42
C LEU A 192 21.61 2.60 26.11
N GLU A 193 22.60 3.49 26.03
CA GLU A 193 23.40 3.76 24.83
C GLU A 193 24.19 2.51 24.38
N GLU A 194 24.72 1.77 25.36
CA GLU A 194 25.51 0.56 25.13
C GLU A 194 24.66 -0.73 25.03
N ASP A 195 23.37 -0.66 25.35
CA ASP A 195 22.46 -1.80 25.22
C ASP A 195 22.07 -2.01 23.75
N LYS A 196 22.96 -2.66 22.99
CA LYS A 196 22.76 -2.95 21.57
C LYS A 196 21.49 -3.77 21.29
N ALA A 197 21.07 -4.60 22.24
CA ALA A 197 19.84 -5.38 22.10
C ALA A 197 18.62 -4.46 22.18
N PHE A 198 18.58 -3.55 23.15
CA PHE A 198 17.54 -2.52 23.24
C PHE A 198 17.53 -1.58 22.03
N GLN A 199 18.69 -1.07 21.61
CA GLN A 199 18.79 -0.17 20.44
C GLN A 199 18.26 -0.86 19.17
N LYS A 200 18.61 -2.13 18.97
CA LYS A 200 18.11 -2.92 17.84
C LYS A 200 16.61 -3.23 17.96
N GLU A 201 16.14 -3.58 19.16
CA GLU A 201 14.72 -3.81 19.44
C GLU A 201 13.88 -2.59 19.04
N ILE A 202 14.22 -1.41 19.57
CA ILE A 202 13.49 -0.16 19.29
C ILE A 202 13.63 0.26 17.83
N GLY A 203 14.82 0.05 17.21
CA GLY A 203 15.03 0.27 15.79
C GLY A 203 14.07 -0.53 14.90
N LEU A 204 13.83 -1.80 15.23
CA LEU A 204 12.85 -2.63 14.52
C LEU A 204 11.42 -2.09 14.71
N LYS A 205 11.03 -1.69 15.92
CA LYS A 205 9.70 -1.07 16.16
C LYS A 205 9.54 0.21 15.33
N ILE A 206 10.57 1.03 15.23
CA ILE A 206 10.58 2.25 14.39
C ILE A 206 10.33 1.90 12.92
N LEU A 207 10.95 0.85 12.39
CA LEU A 207 10.71 0.43 11.01
C LEU A 207 9.26 -0.02 10.79
N VAL A 208 8.68 -0.79 11.72
CA VAL A 208 7.26 -1.19 11.67
C VAL A 208 6.35 0.04 11.58
N PHE A 209 6.49 0.99 12.50
CA PHE A 209 5.62 2.16 12.52
C PHE A 209 5.90 3.16 11.38
N LYS A 210 7.14 3.20 10.85
CA LYS A 210 7.45 3.91 9.60
C LYS A 210 6.71 3.29 8.41
N ALA A 211 6.60 1.96 8.35
CA ALA A 211 5.86 1.26 7.33
C ALA A 211 4.37 1.63 7.38
N TYR A 212 3.73 1.57 8.55
CA TYR A 212 2.33 1.97 8.71
C TYR A 212 2.08 3.45 8.41
N ARG A 213 2.93 4.36 8.89
CA ARG A 213 2.81 5.79 8.55
C ARG A 213 2.89 5.99 7.03
N CYS A 214 3.86 5.35 6.37
CA CYS A 214 4.06 5.46 4.93
C CYS A 214 2.87 4.89 4.15
N PHE A 215 2.25 3.81 4.65
CA PHE A 215 1.04 3.23 4.08
C PHE A 215 -0.13 4.22 4.11
N PHE A 216 -0.41 4.87 5.23
CA PHE A 216 -1.53 5.83 5.31
C PHE A 216 -1.25 7.14 4.56
N ILE A 217 0.02 7.54 4.41
CA ILE A 217 0.39 8.61 3.47
C ILE A 217 0.07 8.18 2.04
N ALA A 218 0.42 6.95 1.63
CA ALA A 218 0.09 6.43 0.29
C ALA A 218 -1.43 6.44 0.04
N GLN A 219 -2.22 5.96 1.01
CA GLN A 219 -3.68 6.00 0.97
C GLN A 219 -4.22 7.44 0.78
N SER A 220 -3.59 8.43 1.41
CA SER A 220 -3.96 9.84 1.22
C SER A 220 -3.70 10.33 -0.21
N TYR A 221 -2.62 9.87 -0.86
CA TYR A 221 -2.31 10.19 -2.26
C TYR A 221 -3.25 9.47 -3.24
N VAL A 222 -3.65 8.23 -2.93
CA VAL A 222 -4.68 7.49 -3.68
C VAL A 222 -5.99 8.28 -3.74
N LEU A 223 -6.44 8.84 -2.61
CA LEU A 223 -7.68 9.64 -2.55
C LEU A 223 -7.67 10.88 -3.45
N VAL A 224 -6.50 11.45 -3.72
CA VAL A 224 -6.33 12.63 -4.60
C VAL A 224 -5.80 12.26 -5.99
N LYS A 225 -5.89 10.97 -6.38
CA LYS A 225 -5.49 10.44 -7.69
C LYS A 225 -4.02 10.68 -8.06
N LYS A 226 -3.15 10.82 -7.06
CA LYS A 226 -1.70 10.97 -7.24
C LYS A 226 -1.05 9.60 -7.26
N TRP A 227 -1.29 8.89 -8.37
CA TRP A 227 -0.98 7.46 -8.51
C TRP A 227 0.51 7.14 -8.41
N SER A 228 1.37 7.94 -9.03
CA SER A 228 2.81 7.72 -9.05
C SER A 228 3.42 7.92 -7.65
N GLU A 229 3.02 8.97 -6.93
CA GLU A 229 3.46 9.22 -5.56
C GLU A 229 3.00 8.11 -4.61
N ALA A 230 1.75 7.67 -4.72
CA ALA A 230 1.23 6.56 -3.93
C ALA A 230 1.98 5.25 -4.20
N LEU A 231 2.30 4.95 -5.47
CA LEU A 231 3.05 3.74 -5.83
C LEU A 231 4.44 3.70 -5.21
N VAL A 232 5.17 4.82 -5.27
CA VAL A 232 6.51 4.96 -4.67
C VAL A 232 6.44 4.79 -3.15
N LEU A 233 5.39 5.32 -2.51
CA LEU A 233 5.19 5.15 -1.07
C LEU A 233 4.91 3.68 -0.72
N TYR A 234 4.10 2.97 -1.50
CA TYR A 234 3.90 1.53 -1.29
C TYR A 234 5.20 0.72 -1.43
N ASP A 235 6.07 1.05 -2.39
CA ASP A 235 7.41 0.44 -2.47
C ASP A 235 8.24 0.69 -1.21
N ARG A 236 8.15 1.90 -0.66
CA ARG A 236 8.81 2.24 0.59
C ARG A 236 8.25 1.46 1.79
N VAL A 237 6.95 1.22 1.84
CA VAL A 237 6.32 0.35 2.85
C VAL A 237 6.91 -1.05 2.76
N LEU A 238 6.96 -1.64 1.55
CA LEU A 238 7.52 -2.98 1.32
C LEU A 238 8.99 -3.05 1.74
N LYS A 239 9.78 -2.00 1.45
CA LYS A 239 11.18 -1.93 1.88
C LYS A 239 11.31 -2.05 3.40
N TYR A 240 10.61 -1.22 4.16
CA TYR A 240 10.66 -1.26 5.63
C TYR A 240 10.14 -2.60 6.18
N ALA A 241 9.06 -3.11 5.61
CA ALA A 241 8.45 -4.36 6.03
C ALA A 241 9.37 -5.57 5.82
N ASN A 242 10.06 -5.63 4.68
CA ASN A 242 11.03 -6.69 4.39
C ASN A 242 12.28 -6.59 5.27
N GLU A 243 12.74 -5.37 5.59
CA GLU A 243 13.86 -5.14 6.50
C GLU A 243 13.53 -5.67 7.92
N VAL A 244 12.33 -5.38 8.43
CA VAL A 244 11.86 -5.96 9.70
C VAL A 244 11.81 -7.48 9.63
N HIS A 245 11.29 -8.05 8.54
CA HIS A 245 11.20 -9.51 8.39
C HIS A 245 12.57 -10.19 8.40
N SER A 246 13.55 -9.61 7.71
CA SER A 246 14.95 -10.08 7.68
C SER A 246 15.60 -10.00 9.07
N ASP A 247 15.42 -8.87 9.75
CA ASP A 247 16.24 -8.53 10.91
C ASP A 247 15.58 -8.89 12.26
N ALA A 248 14.31 -9.32 12.23
CA ALA A 248 13.53 -9.70 13.40
C ALA A 248 14.22 -10.78 14.25
N GLY A 249 14.90 -11.75 13.64
CA GLY A 249 15.78 -12.73 14.30
C GLY A 249 15.32 -13.16 15.71
N ALA A 250 16.13 -12.85 16.73
CA ALA A 250 15.86 -13.13 18.14
C ALA A 250 14.81 -12.20 18.80
N PHE A 251 14.45 -11.09 18.16
CA PHE A 251 13.51 -10.08 18.65
C PHE A 251 12.05 -10.39 18.30
N LYS A 252 11.77 -11.49 17.60
CA LYS A 252 10.40 -11.91 17.23
C LYS A 252 9.42 -11.85 18.41
N ASN A 253 9.84 -12.28 19.60
CA ASN A 253 8.97 -12.23 20.78
C ASN A 253 8.61 -10.80 21.22
N SER A 254 9.55 -9.85 21.13
CA SER A 254 9.27 -8.42 21.43
C SER A 254 8.40 -7.76 20.36
N LEU A 255 8.42 -8.27 19.14
CA LEU A 255 7.60 -7.79 18.03
C LEU A 255 6.19 -8.41 18.00
N LYS A 256 5.89 -9.44 18.81
CA LYS A 256 4.59 -10.14 18.79
C LYS A 256 3.40 -9.23 19.07
N ASP A 257 3.60 -8.22 19.90
CA ASP A 257 2.53 -7.30 20.30
C ASP A 257 2.31 -6.18 19.28
N LEU A 258 3.17 -6.08 18.26
CA LEU A 258 3.04 -5.12 17.17
C LEU A 258 2.15 -5.65 16.05
N PRO A 259 1.59 -4.76 15.22
CA PRO A 259 0.84 -5.17 14.04
C PRO A 259 1.68 -6.04 13.09
N ASP A 260 1.07 -7.07 12.50
CA ASP A 260 1.78 -8.03 11.66
C ASP A 260 2.22 -7.39 10.34
N VAL A 261 3.53 -7.33 10.16
CA VAL A 261 4.18 -6.79 8.97
C VAL A 261 3.89 -7.65 7.73
N GLN A 262 3.61 -8.95 7.88
CA GLN A 262 3.23 -9.82 6.75
C GLN A 262 1.81 -9.51 6.24
N GLU A 263 0.90 -9.21 7.15
CA GLU A 263 -0.43 -8.71 6.80
C GLU A 263 -0.31 -7.40 6.02
N LEU A 264 0.52 -6.47 6.49
CA LEU A 264 0.80 -5.21 5.80
C LEU A 264 1.41 -5.43 4.41
N ILE A 265 2.37 -6.35 4.25
CA ILE A 265 2.96 -6.68 2.93
C ILE A 265 1.88 -7.18 1.98
N THR A 266 1.00 -8.06 2.46
CA THR A 266 -0.08 -8.64 1.65
C THR A 266 -1.07 -7.56 1.23
N GLN A 267 -1.47 -6.70 2.17
CA GLN A 267 -2.36 -5.57 1.92
C GLN A 267 -1.75 -4.56 0.92
N VAL A 268 -0.48 -4.21 1.08
CA VAL A 268 0.20 -3.29 0.14
C VAL A 268 0.28 -3.88 -1.25
N ARG A 269 0.54 -5.18 -1.39
CA ARG A 269 0.57 -5.84 -2.70
C ARG A 269 -0.79 -5.79 -3.39
N SER A 270 -1.88 -6.05 -2.67
CA SER A 270 -3.23 -5.91 -3.25
C SER A 270 -3.53 -4.46 -3.64
N GLU A 271 -3.19 -3.50 -2.77
CA GLU A 271 -3.45 -2.08 -3.02
C GLU A 271 -2.65 -1.55 -4.21
N LYS A 272 -1.40 -2.02 -4.42
CA LYS A 272 -0.61 -1.68 -5.61
C LYS A 272 -1.30 -2.14 -6.90
N CYS A 273 -1.83 -3.36 -6.93
CA CYS A 273 -2.55 -3.87 -8.09
C CYS A 273 -3.82 -3.04 -8.36
N SER A 274 -4.60 -2.75 -7.32
CA SER A 274 -5.80 -1.90 -7.41
C SER A 274 -5.46 -0.50 -7.91
N LEU A 275 -4.40 0.12 -7.38
CA LEU A 275 -3.91 1.43 -7.80
C LEU A 275 -3.52 1.44 -9.27
N GLN A 276 -2.78 0.43 -9.74
CA GLN A 276 -2.37 0.35 -11.14
C GLN A 276 -3.57 0.21 -12.07
N ALA A 277 -4.57 -0.61 -11.72
CA ALA A 277 -5.80 -0.72 -12.48
C ALA A 277 -6.56 0.62 -12.50
N ALA A 278 -6.70 1.29 -11.36
CA ALA A 278 -7.35 2.60 -11.26
C ALA A 278 -6.64 3.66 -12.10
N ALA A 279 -5.30 3.69 -12.09
CA ALA A 279 -4.52 4.64 -12.89
C ALA A 279 -4.70 4.44 -14.41
N ILE A 280 -4.81 3.20 -14.88
CA ILE A 280 -5.08 2.90 -16.30
C ILE A 280 -6.49 3.36 -16.69
N LEU A 281 -7.49 3.10 -15.86
CA LEU A 281 -8.87 3.53 -16.11
C LEU A 281 -8.99 5.06 -16.12
N ASP A 282 -8.33 5.75 -15.19
CA ASP A 282 -8.33 7.22 -15.08
C ASP A 282 -7.63 7.87 -16.29
N ALA A 283 -6.56 7.26 -16.82
CA ALA A 283 -5.91 7.70 -18.05
C ALA A 283 -6.85 7.60 -19.27
N ASN A 284 -7.70 6.57 -19.33
CA ASN A 284 -8.67 6.41 -20.41
C ASN A 284 -9.79 7.46 -20.34
N ASP A 285 -10.21 7.89 -19.15
CA ASP A 285 -11.22 8.96 -18.98
C ASP A 285 -10.66 10.35 -19.37
N ALA A 286 -9.38 10.62 -19.07
CA ALA A 286 -8.71 11.83 -19.55
C ALA A 286 -8.65 11.88 -21.08
N HIS A 287 -8.38 10.73 -21.72
CA HIS A 287 -8.41 10.64 -23.18
C HIS A 287 -9.82 10.79 -23.77
N GLN A 288 -10.91 10.41 -23.11
CA GLN A 288 -12.27 10.70 -23.61
C GLN A 288 -12.61 12.20 -23.56
N THR A 289 -12.08 12.92 -22.57
CA THR A 289 -12.35 14.34 -22.40
C THR A 289 -11.55 15.19 -23.41
N GLU A 290 -10.33 14.78 -23.78
CA GLU A 290 -9.52 15.47 -24.80
C GLU A 290 -9.76 14.99 -26.24
N THR A 291 -10.11 13.73 -26.49
CA THR A 291 -10.43 13.24 -27.85
C THR A 291 -11.75 13.75 -28.40
N SER A 292 -12.61 14.32 -27.55
CA SER A 292 -13.79 15.09 -27.98
C SER A 292 -13.42 16.36 -28.77
N SER A 293 -12.16 16.80 -28.75
CA SER A 293 -11.69 18.03 -29.41
C SER A 293 -10.90 17.80 -30.71
N SER A 294 -10.52 16.56 -31.03
CA SER A 294 -9.94 16.26 -32.34
C SER A 294 -11.05 15.95 -33.35
N GLN A 295 -11.88 16.97 -33.64
CA GLN A 295 -12.60 17.02 -34.91
C GLN A 295 -11.55 17.16 -36.02
N VAL A 296 -10.91 16.06 -36.39
CA VAL A 296 -10.05 16.02 -37.56
C VAL A 296 -10.98 16.21 -38.75
N LYS A 297 -10.93 17.39 -39.36
CA LYS A 297 -11.50 17.68 -40.69
C LYS A 297 -10.70 16.93 -41.76
N ASP A 298 -10.66 15.60 -41.66
CA ASP A 298 -10.10 14.75 -42.69
C ASP A 298 -11.20 14.55 -43.74
N ASN A 299 -11.12 15.37 -44.78
CA ASN A 299 -12.09 15.46 -45.87
C ASN A 299 -12.05 14.24 -46.82
N LYS A 300 -11.23 13.23 -46.54
CA LYS A 300 -11.25 11.98 -47.32
C LYS A 300 -12.57 11.24 -47.11
N PRO A 301 -13.10 10.57 -48.15
CA PRO A 301 -14.31 9.77 -48.00
C PRO A 301 -14.07 8.58 -47.06
N LEU A 302 -15.13 8.10 -46.41
CA LEU A 302 -15.09 7.00 -45.45
C LEU A 302 -14.36 5.75 -46.00
N VAL A 303 -14.50 5.47 -47.30
CA VAL A 303 -13.84 4.35 -47.98
C VAL A 303 -12.31 4.33 -47.87
N GLU A 304 -11.68 5.49 -47.70
CA GLU A 304 -10.22 5.60 -47.58
C GLU A 304 -9.72 5.51 -46.13
N ARG A 305 -10.64 5.41 -45.15
CA ARG A 305 -10.33 5.53 -43.72
C ARG A 305 -10.93 4.43 -42.87
N PHE A 306 -11.34 3.30 -43.45
CA PHE A 306 -11.91 2.17 -42.70
C PHE A 306 -11.01 1.65 -41.56
N GLU A 307 -9.70 1.76 -41.72
CA GLU A 307 -8.71 1.31 -40.74
C GLU A 307 -8.50 2.31 -39.57
N THR A 308 -9.16 3.47 -39.61
CA THR A 308 -8.98 4.53 -38.60
C THR A 308 -10.31 4.86 -37.94
N PHE A 309 -10.44 4.57 -36.64
CA PHE A 309 -11.61 4.95 -35.86
C PHE A 309 -11.61 6.46 -35.59
N CYS A 310 -12.67 7.16 -36.04
CA CYS A 310 -12.90 8.56 -35.75
C CYS A 310 -14.40 8.86 -35.58
N LEU A 311 -14.72 9.81 -34.70
CA LEU A 311 -16.08 10.33 -34.59
C LEU A 311 -16.28 11.42 -35.64
N ASP A 312 -17.04 11.10 -36.70
CA ASP A 312 -17.38 12.03 -37.77
C ASP A 312 -18.89 12.35 -37.75
N PRO A 313 -19.29 13.52 -37.20
CA PRO A 313 -20.69 13.95 -37.17
C PRO A 313 -21.31 14.14 -38.56
N SER A 314 -20.51 14.29 -39.62
CA SER A 314 -21.04 14.45 -40.99
C SER A 314 -21.71 13.19 -41.51
N LEU A 315 -21.34 12.01 -41.00
CA LEU A 315 -21.91 10.71 -41.39
C LEU A 315 -23.40 10.56 -41.04
N VAL A 316 -23.88 11.28 -40.04
CA VAL A 316 -25.31 11.27 -39.64
C VAL A 316 -26.12 12.37 -40.33
N THR A 317 -25.50 13.15 -41.22
CA THR A 317 -26.17 14.20 -41.98
C THR A 317 -26.57 13.71 -43.38
N LYS A 318 -27.39 14.50 -44.08
CA LYS A 318 -27.76 14.22 -45.49
C LYS A 318 -26.60 14.40 -46.49
N GLN A 319 -25.43 14.84 -46.04
CA GLN A 319 -24.26 15.16 -46.88
C GLN A 319 -23.04 14.30 -46.47
N ALA A 320 -23.25 13.02 -46.16
CA ALA A 320 -22.16 12.12 -45.80
C ALA A 320 -21.20 11.85 -46.98
N ASN A 321 -19.91 12.04 -46.75
CA ASN A 321 -18.85 11.77 -47.74
C ASN A 321 -18.36 10.31 -47.61
N LEU A 322 -19.10 9.37 -48.20
CA LEU A 322 -18.83 7.92 -48.02
C LEU A 322 -17.80 7.36 -49.01
N VAL A 323 -17.91 7.75 -50.27
CA VAL A 323 -17.11 7.27 -51.40
C VAL A 323 -16.87 8.42 -52.37
N HIS A 324 -15.84 8.31 -53.22
CA HIS A 324 -15.68 9.22 -54.35
C HIS A 324 -16.85 9.06 -55.33
N PHE A 325 -17.63 10.12 -55.52
CA PHE A 325 -18.73 10.15 -56.47
C PHE A 325 -18.68 11.42 -57.34
N PRO A 326 -18.70 11.30 -58.67
CA PRO A 326 -18.75 10.05 -59.44
C PRO A 326 -17.46 9.21 -59.31
N PRO A 327 -17.52 7.87 -59.52
CA PRO A 327 -16.32 7.03 -59.48
C PRO A 327 -15.27 7.50 -60.48
N GLY A 328 -13.99 7.45 -60.09
CA GLY A 328 -12.88 7.75 -60.99
C GLY A 328 -12.82 6.78 -62.16
N PHE A 329 -12.44 7.27 -63.34
CA PHE A 329 -12.24 6.41 -64.51
C PHE A 329 -11.07 5.44 -64.28
N GLN A 330 -11.29 4.16 -64.59
CA GLN A 330 -10.26 3.13 -64.55
C GLN A 330 -10.04 2.55 -65.95
N PRO A 331 -8.79 2.25 -66.35
CA PRO A 331 -8.52 1.61 -67.63
C PRO A 331 -9.10 0.19 -67.64
N ILE A 332 -9.91 -0.11 -68.65
CA ILE A 332 -10.44 -1.46 -68.86
C ILE A 332 -9.53 -2.17 -69.87
N PRO A 333 -9.02 -3.38 -69.58
CA PRO A 333 -8.22 -4.12 -70.54
C PRO A 333 -9.05 -4.43 -71.80
N CYS A 334 -8.49 -4.15 -72.98
CA CYS A 334 -9.14 -4.50 -74.22
C CYS A 334 -9.32 -6.01 -74.34
N LYS A 335 -10.41 -6.43 -75.00
CA LYS A 335 -10.68 -7.85 -75.29
C LYS A 335 -9.43 -8.50 -75.93
N PRO A 336 -8.92 -9.63 -75.40
CA PRO A 336 -7.75 -10.29 -75.93
C PRO A 336 -7.90 -10.66 -77.41
N LEU A 337 -6.80 -10.61 -78.15
CA LEU A 337 -6.74 -11.08 -79.52
C LEU A 337 -6.94 -12.61 -79.52
N PHE A 338 -7.93 -13.08 -80.27
CA PHE A 338 -8.20 -14.52 -80.44
C PHE A 338 -8.21 -14.83 -81.94
N PHE A 339 -7.34 -15.75 -82.36
CA PHE A 339 -7.24 -16.16 -83.75
C PHE A 339 -8.02 -17.46 -83.97
N ASP A 340 -8.81 -17.50 -85.03
CA ASP A 340 -9.45 -18.75 -85.47
C ASP A 340 -8.44 -19.60 -86.24
N LEU A 341 -7.77 -20.50 -85.53
CA LEU A 341 -6.81 -21.43 -86.12
C LEU A 341 -7.50 -22.59 -86.83
N ALA A 342 -8.80 -22.84 -86.60
CA ALA A 342 -9.52 -23.93 -87.25
C ALA A 342 -9.67 -23.67 -88.76
N LEU A 343 -9.75 -22.40 -89.16
CA LEU A 343 -9.75 -22.01 -90.57
C LEU A 343 -8.49 -22.48 -91.32
N ASN A 344 -7.33 -22.52 -90.65
CA ASN A 344 -6.08 -23.01 -91.26
C ASN A 344 -6.14 -24.50 -91.60
N HIS A 345 -7.07 -25.25 -90.99
CA HIS A 345 -7.24 -26.69 -91.23
C HIS A 345 -8.28 -26.99 -92.32
N VAL A 346 -8.92 -25.97 -92.91
CA VAL A 346 -9.80 -26.14 -94.07
C VAL A 346 -8.93 -26.31 -95.32
N ALA A 347 -8.55 -27.55 -95.60
CA ALA A 347 -7.80 -27.94 -96.80
C ALA A 347 -8.57 -29.02 -97.58
N PHE A 348 -8.24 -29.18 -98.86
CA PHE A 348 -8.76 -30.31 -99.61
C PHE A 348 -8.23 -31.64 -99.03
N PRO A 349 -9.05 -32.70 -99.07
CA PRO A 349 -8.55 -34.03 -98.75
C PRO A 349 -7.50 -34.45 -99.79
N PRO A 350 -6.67 -35.46 -99.48
CA PRO A 350 -5.81 -36.10 -100.48
C PRO A 350 -6.64 -36.54 -101.69
N LEU A 351 -6.27 -36.09 -102.90
CA LEU A 351 -7.03 -36.31 -104.14
C LEU A 351 -6.41 -37.39 -105.05
N GLU A 352 -5.43 -38.14 -104.55
CA GLU A 352 -4.67 -39.16 -105.29
C GLU A 352 -5.58 -40.20 -105.94
N ASP A 353 -6.68 -40.58 -105.28
CA ASP A 353 -7.69 -41.53 -105.78
C ASP A 353 -8.61 -40.93 -106.87
N LYS A 354 -8.56 -39.61 -107.07
CA LYS A 354 -9.32 -38.88 -108.10
C LYS A 354 -8.46 -38.53 -109.31
N LEU A 355 -7.15 -38.78 -109.24
CA LEU A 355 -6.24 -38.66 -110.37
C LEU A 355 -6.29 -39.97 -111.19
N GLU A 356 -6.88 -39.93 -112.38
CA GLU A 356 -6.88 -41.08 -113.29
C GLU A 356 -5.44 -41.48 -113.66
N GLN A 357 -5.03 -42.68 -113.25
CA GLN A 357 -3.80 -43.31 -113.72
C GLN A 357 -3.96 -43.67 -115.20
N LYS A 358 -3.45 -42.83 -116.12
CA LYS A 358 -3.35 -43.19 -117.53
C LYS A 358 -2.39 -44.37 -117.72
N THR A 359 -2.96 -45.55 -117.92
CA THR A 359 -2.25 -46.72 -118.44
C THR A 359 -1.70 -46.42 -119.84
N LYS A 360 -0.39 -46.56 -120.00
CA LYS A 360 0.31 -46.47 -121.28
C LYS A 360 -0.06 -47.67 -122.15
N SER A 361 -0.80 -47.43 -123.24
CA SER A 361 -0.77 -48.26 -124.46
C SER A 361 -0.77 -47.33 -125.66
N GLY A 362 0.14 -47.58 -126.60
CA GLY A 362 0.56 -46.63 -127.62
C GLY A 362 -0.04 -46.82 -129.01
N LEU A 363 0.41 -45.90 -129.89
CA LEU A 363 0.40 -45.87 -131.35
C LEU A 363 -0.90 -45.47 -132.05
N THR A 364 -1.01 -44.15 -132.33
CA THR A 364 -1.20 -43.45 -133.63
C THR A 364 -1.53 -41.99 -133.23
N GLY A 365 -0.91 -40.90 -133.65
CA GLY A 365 -0.05 -40.57 -134.79
C GLY A 365 -0.48 -39.15 -135.22
N TYR A 366 0.39 -38.14 -135.04
CA TYR A 366 0.38 -36.80 -135.65
C TYR A 366 -0.91 -35.94 -135.49
N ILE A 367 -0.87 -34.74 -134.89
CA ILE A 367 -0.47 -33.47 -135.54
C ILE A 367 -0.20 -32.40 -134.46
N LYS A 368 0.78 -31.54 -134.79
CA LYS A 368 1.31 -30.33 -134.12
C LYS A 368 0.30 -29.20 -133.88
N GLY A 369 0.60 -28.39 -132.85
CA GLY A 369 0.25 -26.96 -132.71
C GLY A 369 -0.97 -26.72 -131.83
N ILE A 370 -1.16 -25.62 -131.11
CA ILE A 370 -0.46 -24.35 -130.85
C ILE A 370 -1.45 -23.58 -129.90
N PHE A 371 -0.96 -22.72 -129.00
CA PHE A 371 -1.67 -21.91 -127.95
C PHE A 371 -2.00 -22.62 -126.62
N GLY A 372 -1.71 -22.09 -125.42
CA GLY A 372 -1.28 -20.75 -125.00
C GLY A 372 -2.37 -20.04 -124.18
N PHE A 373 -1.97 -19.44 -123.04
CA PHE A 373 -2.72 -18.63 -122.05
C PHE A 373 -3.30 -19.42 -120.84
N ARG A 374 -2.84 -19.24 -119.57
CA ARG A 374 -2.71 -18.02 -118.71
C ARG A 374 -4.11 -17.43 -118.50
N SER A 375 -4.71 -17.45 -117.30
CA SER A 375 -4.21 -17.00 -116.01
C SER A 375 -4.89 -17.71 -114.84
#